data_AF-A0A165PPA1-F1
#
_entry.id   AF-A0A165PPA1-F1
#
_cell.length_a   1.000
_cell.length_b   1.000
_cell.length_c   1.000
_cell.angle_alpha   90.00
_cell.angle_beta   90.00
_cell.angle_gamma   90.00
#
_symmetry.space_group_name_H-M   'P 1'
#
loop_
_entity.id
_entity.type
_entity.pdbx_description
1 polymer ?
#
loop_
_entity_poly.entity_id
_entity_poly.type
_entity_poly.pdbx_seq_one_letter_code
_entity_poly.pdbx_strand_id
1 'polypeptide(L)'
;MASENWATTSDLRGDLQFNARSWSFFQAVELIQRCYDESNEVGTHLLPKDEKINFSVMHSLGFPLSDIASIERQGDQETNVEPVDYVDFNMEVTFLGLHGSSSPLPSYYQEVIAKYDAQGSLMKGFFDFFHNRLVGLLHRSMRKYRFYVRYEPGALDPFSQWVFCVFGLSDQESRHKSPINWARLLTFAGVLASRNRSPAAIASVVSHSFFHKEVEVEEWVQRRVDIPEGQRSELGQHNMLLGEDTIIGDSVSDISSKFNIFIKNLSFERFQDFLPHGRDYKALRDLVEFMLRDQHAYDIKLELAENQASPVMLTDEYEGRLGWSTFLDKGDGRSREVLISARL
;
A
#
# COMPACT_ATOMS: atom_id res chain seq x y z
N MET A 1 6.60 4.86 -25.50
CA MET A 1 5.73 4.38 -26.59
C MET A 1 4.29 4.46 -26.06
N ALA A 2 3.48 5.34 -26.64
CA ALA A 2 2.11 5.63 -26.20
C ALA A 2 1.11 4.86 -27.07
N SER A 3 0.04 4.32 -26.48
CA SER A 3 -1.04 3.60 -27.17
C SER A 3 -2.28 4.48 -27.39
N GLU A 4 -2.93 4.30 -28.53
CA GLU A 4 -3.83 5.23 -29.25
C GLU A 4 -5.22 5.54 -28.68
N ASN A 5 -5.64 5.04 -27.50
CA ASN A 5 -7.05 5.19 -27.09
C ASN A 5 -7.26 5.55 -25.60
N TRP A 6 -6.76 6.71 -25.17
CA TRP A 6 -7.36 7.43 -24.05
C TRP A 6 -7.56 8.89 -24.47
N ALA A 7 -8.79 9.38 -24.34
CA ALA A 7 -9.03 10.81 -24.31
C ALA A 7 -8.04 11.43 -23.33
N THR A 8 -7.25 12.39 -23.81
CA THR A 8 -6.44 13.27 -22.97
C THR A 8 -7.33 13.67 -21.79
N THR A 9 -6.94 13.31 -20.57
CA THR A 9 -7.64 13.71 -19.34
C THR A 9 -8.03 15.17 -19.54
N SER A 10 -9.35 15.46 -19.59
CA SER A 10 -9.80 16.85 -19.71
C SER A 10 -9.03 17.66 -18.69
N ASP A 11 -8.59 18.86 -19.07
CA ASP A 11 -7.80 19.68 -18.16
C ASP A 11 -8.67 20.04 -16.96
N LEU A 12 -8.65 19.18 -15.93
CA LEU A 12 -9.46 19.27 -14.71
C LEU A 12 -9.27 20.63 -14.03
N ARG A 13 -8.16 21.31 -14.36
CA ARG A 13 -7.81 22.67 -13.93
C ARG A 13 -8.79 23.70 -14.48
N GLY A 14 -9.10 23.64 -15.77
CA GLY A 14 -10.10 24.50 -16.40
C GLY A 14 -11.51 24.16 -15.92
N ASP A 15 -11.83 22.87 -15.84
CA ASP A 15 -13.16 22.41 -15.40
C ASP A 15 -13.47 22.83 -13.94
N LEU A 16 -12.46 22.89 -13.06
CA LEU A 16 -12.63 23.36 -11.67
C LEU A 16 -13.00 24.85 -11.61
N GLN A 17 -12.43 25.69 -12.48
CA GLN A 17 -12.76 27.11 -12.53
C GLN A 17 -14.14 27.35 -13.15
N PHE A 18 -14.46 26.68 -14.27
CA PHE A 18 -15.72 26.88 -14.99
C PHE A 18 -16.92 26.20 -14.32
N ASN A 19 -16.73 25.06 -13.64
CA ASN A 19 -17.80 24.28 -13.01
C ASN A 19 -17.64 24.13 -11.50
N ALA A 20 -17.08 25.11 -10.79
CA ALA A 20 -16.84 25.05 -9.33
C ALA A 20 -18.04 24.53 -8.49
N ARG A 21 -19.27 24.87 -8.90
CA ARG A 21 -20.51 24.49 -8.19
C ARG A 21 -20.91 23.02 -8.32
N SER A 22 -20.39 22.27 -9.30
CA SER A 22 -20.70 20.83 -9.44
C SER A 22 -19.85 19.96 -8.52
N TRP A 23 -18.79 20.52 -7.94
CA TRP A 23 -17.84 19.78 -7.12
C TRP A 23 -18.20 19.86 -5.63
N SER A 24 -17.94 18.77 -4.90
CA SER A 24 -17.95 18.82 -3.44
C SER A 24 -16.69 19.53 -2.93
N PHE A 25 -16.84 20.33 -1.87
CA PHE A 25 -15.74 21.05 -1.22
C PHE A 25 -14.52 20.15 -0.96
N PHE A 26 -14.73 18.99 -0.34
CA PHE A 26 -13.64 18.07 -0.01
C PHE A 26 -12.90 17.54 -1.24
N GLN A 27 -13.61 17.28 -2.33
CA GLN A 27 -13.00 16.78 -3.56
C GLN A 27 -12.19 17.88 -4.26
N ALA A 28 -12.73 19.10 -4.32
CA ALA A 28 -12.05 20.23 -4.93
C ALA A 28 -10.74 20.57 -4.20
N VAL A 29 -10.76 20.62 -2.87
CA VAL A 29 -9.55 20.92 -2.08
C VAL A 29 -8.49 19.83 -2.25
N GLU A 30 -8.86 18.55 -2.23
CA GLU A 30 -7.92 17.45 -2.45
C GLU A 30 -7.32 17.45 -3.87
N LEU A 31 -8.09 17.82 -4.89
CA LEU A 31 -7.57 17.95 -6.26
C LEU A 31 -6.58 19.11 -6.39
N ILE A 32 -6.92 20.27 -5.81
CA ILE A 32 -6.02 21.43 -5.81
C ILE A 32 -4.72 21.06 -5.08
N GLN A 33 -4.80 20.40 -3.92
CA GLN A 33 -3.62 19.91 -3.21
C GLN A 33 -2.78 18.96 -4.07
N ARG A 34 -3.39 17.93 -4.67
CA ARG A 34 -2.65 16.98 -5.52
C ARG A 34 -1.98 17.62 -6.74
N CYS A 35 -2.55 18.68 -7.29
CA CYS A 35 -2.03 19.34 -8.48
C CYS A 35 -0.99 20.42 -8.20
N TYR A 36 -1.14 21.14 -7.08
CA TYR A 36 -0.36 22.35 -6.80
C TYR A 36 0.46 22.26 -5.52
N ASP A 37 0.16 21.32 -4.61
CA ASP A 37 0.80 21.21 -3.30
C ASP A 37 1.23 19.79 -2.95
N GLU A 38 2.45 19.44 -3.38
CA GLU A 38 3.04 18.12 -3.06
C GLU A 38 3.51 18.00 -1.61
N SER A 39 3.65 19.10 -0.88
CA SER A 39 4.50 19.12 0.32
C SER A 39 3.76 19.12 1.65
N ASN A 40 2.56 19.70 1.79
CA ASN A 40 1.88 19.82 3.09
C ASN A 40 0.34 19.85 3.00
N GLU A 41 -0.34 19.46 4.08
CA GLU A 41 -1.81 19.51 4.16
C GLU A 41 -2.29 20.96 4.40
N VAL A 42 -3.38 21.40 3.76
CA VAL A 42 -3.98 22.73 4.02
C VAL A 42 -4.20 22.95 5.52
N GLY A 43 -3.83 24.14 6.01
CA GLY A 43 -3.95 24.50 7.42
C GLY A 43 -2.88 23.89 8.33
N THR A 44 -1.80 23.33 7.80
CA THR A 44 -0.60 22.91 8.57
C THR A 44 0.52 23.95 8.57
N HIS A 45 0.50 24.88 7.63
CA HIS A 45 1.51 25.92 7.51
C HIS A 45 1.49 26.87 8.71
N LEU A 46 2.70 27.27 9.13
CA LEU A 46 2.88 28.23 10.23
C LEU A 46 2.67 29.67 9.74
N LEU A 47 3.04 29.95 8.49
CA LEU A 47 2.91 31.26 7.87
C LEU A 47 1.75 31.23 6.87
N PRO A 48 0.88 32.27 6.85
CA PRO A 48 -0.15 32.41 5.83
C PRO A 48 0.41 32.44 4.41
N LYS A 49 1.69 32.81 4.27
CA LYS A 49 2.37 32.90 2.98
C LYS A 49 2.64 31.55 2.30
N ASP A 50 2.59 30.48 3.08
CA ASP A 50 2.82 29.13 2.56
C ASP A 50 1.49 28.43 2.24
N GLU A 51 0.34 29.04 2.59
CA GLU A 51 -0.99 28.51 2.27
C GLU A 51 -1.42 28.89 0.85
N LYS A 52 -1.47 27.90 -0.03
CA LYS A 52 -1.87 28.10 -1.44
C LYS A 52 -3.36 28.36 -1.64
N ILE A 53 -4.19 27.99 -0.67
CA ILE A 53 -5.64 28.14 -0.73
C ILE A 53 -6.09 29.04 0.42
N ASN A 54 -6.76 30.13 0.07
CA ASN A 54 -7.49 30.95 1.03
C ASN A 54 -8.99 30.64 0.92
N PHE A 55 -9.65 30.38 2.04
CA PHE A 55 -11.09 30.20 2.08
C PHE A 55 -11.78 31.48 2.56
N SER A 56 -12.76 31.91 1.77
CA SER A 56 -13.71 32.97 2.13
C SER A 56 -15.12 32.39 2.17
N VAL A 57 -16.07 33.09 2.80
CA VAL A 57 -17.46 32.64 2.86
C VAL A 57 -18.36 33.49 1.98
N MET A 58 -19.36 32.88 1.36
CA MET A 58 -20.35 33.59 0.56
C MET A 58 -21.22 34.51 1.43
N HIS A 59 -21.31 35.77 1.03
CA HIS A 59 -22.01 36.85 1.76
C HIS A 59 -23.51 36.90 1.44
N SER A 60 -23.94 36.16 0.42
CA SER A 60 -25.32 36.15 -0.05
C SER A 60 -26.25 35.58 1.02
N LEU A 61 -27.44 36.21 1.13
CA LEU A 61 -28.54 35.71 1.96
C LEU A 61 -29.39 34.65 1.23
N GLY A 62 -29.10 34.40 -0.06
CA GLY A 62 -29.74 33.35 -0.82
C GLY A 62 -29.39 31.95 -0.31
N PHE A 63 -30.31 31.00 -0.48
CA PHE A 63 -30.04 29.61 -0.17
C PHE A 63 -28.94 29.08 -1.11
N PRO A 64 -27.88 28.45 -0.58
CA PRO A 64 -26.77 28.00 -1.40
C PRO A 64 -27.18 26.76 -2.21
N LEU A 65 -26.71 26.69 -3.46
CA LEU A 65 -26.97 25.56 -4.36
C LEU A 65 -25.90 24.46 -4.26
N SER A 66 -24.74 24.78 -3.70
CA SER A 66 -23.54 23.94 -3.65
C SER A 66 -22.64 24.37 -2.49
N ASP A 67 -21.74 23.49 -2.05
CA ASP A 67 -20.76 23.78 -0.99
C ASP A 67 -19.77 24.89 -1.38
N ILE A 68 -19.45 24.98 -2.68
CA ILE A 68 -18.52 25.95 -3.28
C ILE A 68 -19.33 26.94 -4.11
N ALA A 69 -19.13 28.24 -3.89
CA ALA A 69 -19.75 29.31 -4.65
C ALA A 69 -18.92 29.67 -5.90
N SER A 70 -17.61 29.85 -5.72
CA SER A 70 -16.62 30.18 -6.76
C SER A 70 -15.22 29.72 -6.35
N ILE A 71 -14.36 29.50 -7.35
CA ILE A 71 -12.92 29.28 -7.18
C ILE A 71 -12.22 30.24 -8.13
N GLU A 72 -11.50 31.21 -7.59
CA GLU A 72 -10.75 32.21 -8.34
C GLU A 72 -9.25 31.97 -8.18
N ARG A 73 -8.51 32.01 -9.29
CA ARG A 73 -7.05 31.92 -9.27
C ARG A 73 -6.45 33.32 -9.39
N GLN A 74 -5.51 33.69 -8.52
CA GLN A 74 -4.79 34.95 -8.67
C GLN A 74 -3.82 34.81 -9.87
N GLY A 75 -4.15 35.51 -10.96
CA GLY A 75 -3.42 35.44 -12.24
C GLY A 75 -4.32 35.60 -13.48
N ASP A 76 -5.63 35.35 -13.36
CA ASP A 76 -6.59 35.48 -14.48
C ASP A 76 -7.35 36.83 -14.49
N GLN A 77 -7.10 37.73 -13.52
CA GLN A 77 -7.67 39.07 -13.52
C GLN A 77 -6.64 40.12 -13.98
N GLU A 78 -6.93 40.82 -15.08
CA GLU A 78 -6.27 42.07 -15.51
C GLU A 78 -6.58 43.25 -14.57
N THR A 79 -6.57 43.05 -13.26
CA THR A 79 -6.78 44.12 -12.27
C THR A 79 -5.45 44.57 -11.70
N ASN A 80 -5.17 45.88 -11.85
CA ASN A 80 -4.04 46.63 -11.28
C ASN A 80 -4.09 46.64 -9.74
N VAL A 81 -3.99 45.48 -9.10
CA VAL A 81 -3.73 45.34 -7.66
C VAL A 81 -2.46 44.51 -7.56
N GLU A 82 -1.46 45.04 -6.85
CA GLU A 82 -0.18 44.34 -6.68
C GLU A 82 -0.42 42.89 -6.25
N PRO A 83 0.18 41.90 -6.93
CA PRO A 83 -0.04 40.51 -6.59
C PRO A 83 0.36 40.29 -5.14
N VAL A 84 -0.57 39.73 -4.35
CA VAL A 84 -0.21 39.21 -3.04
C VAL A 84 0.55 37.92 -3.33
N ASP A 85 1.88 37.99 -3.31
CA ASP A 85 2.88 36.99 -3.76
C ASP A 85 2.74 35.54 -3.20
N TYR A 86 1.65 35.19 -2.52
CA TYR A 86 1.61 34.04 -1.63
C TYR A 86 0.32 33.19 -1.65
N VAL A 87 -0.74 33.56 -2.37
CA VAL A 87 -2.01 32.79 -2.41
C VAL A 87 -2.46 32.54 -3.85
N ASP A 88 -2.38 31.28 -4.30
CA ASP A 88 -2.70 30.90 -5.68
C ASP A 88 -4.22 30.79 -5.92
N PHE A 89 -5.00 30.38 -4.93
CA PHE A 89 -6.44 30.11 -5.06
C PHE A 89 -7.26 30.76 -3.94
N ASN A 90 -8.31 31.49 -4.31
CA ASN A 90 -9.37 31.94 -3.41
C ASN A 90 -10.63 31.10 -3.65
N MET A 91 -11.06 30.35 -2.64
CA MET A 91 -12.26 29.52 -2.69
C MET A 91 -13.35 30.11 -1.80
N GLU A 92 -14.46 30.51 -2.40
CA GLU A 92 -15.63 31.00 -1.64
C GLU A 92 -16.55 29.82 -1.33
N VAL A 93 -16.73 29.52 -0.04
CA VAL A 93 -17.58 28.43 0.45
C VAL A 93 -18.92 28.96 0.97
N THR A 94 -19.96 28.14 0.96
CA THR A 94 -21.31 28.58 1.36
C THR A 94 -21.71 28.15 2.78
N PHE A 95 -20.86 27.40 3.47
CA PHE A 95 -21.12 26.81 4.78
C PHE A 95 -20.17 27.35 5.85
N LEU A 96 -20.51 27.13 7.12
CA LEU A 96 -19.72 27.56 8.30
C LEU A 96 -19.39 29.07 8.34
N GLY A 97 -20.28 29.87 7.74
CA GLY A 97 -20.22 31.32 7.76
C GLY A 97 -20.65 31.96 9.07
N LEU A 98 -19.95 33.02 9.45
CA LEU A 98 -20.36 33.98 10.49
C LEU A 98 -21.16 35.13 9.88
N HIS A 99 -21.26 35.18 8.55
CA HIS A 99 -22.12 36.04 7.77
C HIS A 99 -22.70 35.22 6.61
N GLY A 100 -23.63 35.78 5.84
CA GLY A 100 -24.36 35.05 4.79
C GLY A 100 -25.56 34.24 5.32
N SER A 101 -26.16 33.42 4.46
CA SER A 101 -27.43 32.73 4.70
C SER A 101 -27.45 31.79 5.92
N SER A 102 -26.30 31.27 6.34
CA SER A 102 -26.17 30.32 7.45
C SER A 102 -25.56 30.92 8.72
N SER A 103 -25.52 32.24 8.85
CA SER A 103 -24.87 32.90 9.99
C SER A 103 -25.66 32.75 11.30
N PRO A 104 -24.99 32.41 12.41
CA PRO A 104 -25.58 32.46 13.76
C PRO A 104 -25.52 33.87 14.39
N LEU A 105 -24.86 34.84 13.75
CA LEU A 105 -24.68 36.17 14.30
C LEU A 105 -25.93 37.05 14.10
N PRO A 106 -26.13 38.07 14.95
CA PRO A 106 -27.21 39.04 14.77
C PRO A 106 -27.22 39.69 13.39
N SER A 107 -28.42 39.93 12.83
CA SER A 107 -28.63 40.47 11.48
C SER A 107 -27.93 41.80 11.23
N TYR A 108 -27.72 42.62 12.26
CA TYR A 108 -27.00 43.89 12.17
C TYR A 108 -25.61 43.75 11.52
N TYR A 109 -24.89 42.66 11.82
CA TYR A 109 -23.57 42.44 11.21
C TYR A 109 -23.66 42.13 9.71
N GLN A 110 -24.71 41.42 9.30
CA GLN A 110 -24.96 41.15 7.88
C GLN A 110 -25.36 42.42 7.13
N GLU A 111 -26.17 43.29 7.73
CA GLU A 111 -26.58 44.57 7.16
C GLU A 111 -25.38 45.49 6.91
N VAL A 112 -24.44 45.54 7.87
CA VAL A 112 -23.19 46.30 7.71
C VAL A 112 -22.37 45.75 6.55
N ILE A 113 -22.22 44.42 6.46
CA ILE A 113 -21.49 43.77 5.37
C ILE A 113 -22.14 44.08 4.01
N ALA A 114 -23.47 43.92 3.90
CA ALA A 114 -24.21 44.19 2.68
C ALA A 114 -24.14 45.67 2.25
N LYS A 115 -24.12 46.60 3.21
CA LYS A 115 -24.00 48.04 2.95
C LYS A 115 -22.63 48.44 2.37
N TYR A 116 -21.56 47.77 2.79
CA TYR A 116 -20.19 48.09 2.38
C TYR A 116 -19.62 47.10 1.34
N ASP A 117 -20.45 46.25 0.75
CA ASP A 117 -20.02 45.18 -0.17
C ASP A 117 -19.24 45.74 -1.38
N ALA A 118 -19.74 46.82 -1.99
CA ALA A 118 -19.11 47.47 -3.15
C ALA A 118 -17.74 48.13 -2.85
N GLN A 119 -17.43 48.41 -1.57
CA GLN A 119 -16.18 49.07 -1.16
C GLN A 119 -15.19 48.10 -0.50
N GLY A 120 -15.57 46.83 -0.33
CA GLY A 120 -14.84 45.86 0.47
C GLY A 120 -15.05 46.11 1.96
N SER A 121 -15.98 45.38 2.55
CA SER A 121 -16.24 45.49 3.99
C SER A 121 -15.03 45.00 4.80
N LEU A 122 -14.44 45.88 5.62
CA LEU A 122 -13.37 45.52 6.56
C LEU A 122 -13.82 44.42 7.54
N MET A 123 -15.12 44.38 7.82
CA MET A 123 -15.74 43.37 8.67
C MET A 123 -15.80 42.00 8.00
N LYS A 124 -16.00 41.95 6.67
CA LYS A 124 -15.89 40.72 5.88
C LYS A 124 -14.47 40.17 6.00
N GLY A 125 -13.45 40.99 5.72
CA GLY A 125 -12.05 40.56 5.80
C GLY A 125 -11.65 40.08 7.20
N PHE A 126 -12.17 40.72 8.26
CA PHE A 126 -11.97 40.27 9.63
C PHE A 126 -12.60 38.90 9.90
N PHE A 127 -13.80 38.62 9.39
CA PHE A 127 -14.43 37.32 9.55
C PHE A 127 -13.80 36.23 8.68
N ASP A 128 -13.41 36.57 7.45
CA ASP A 128 -12.72 35.67 6.52
C ASP A 128 -11.42 35.15 7.14
N PHE A 129 -10.71 35.93 7.96
CA PHE A 129 -9.56 35.46 8.73
C PHE A 129 -9.89 34.24 9.62
N PHE A 130 -11.04 34.27 10.31
CA PHE A 130 -11.49 33.14 11.13
C PHE A 130 -12.04 32.00 10.27
N HIS A 131 -12.76 32.33 9.20
CA HIS A 131 -13.32 31.34 8.29
C HIS A 131 -12.24 30.53 7.60
N ASN A 132 -11.19 31.17 7.10
CA ASN A 132 -10.06 30.50 6.47
C ASN A 132 -9.51 29.39 7.38
N ARG A 133 -9.25 29.73 8.65
CA ARG A 133 -8.75 28.76 9.62
C ARG A 133 -9.74 27.65 9.94
N LEU A 134 -11.01 27.99 10.13
CA LEU A 134 -12.06 27.04 10.53
C LEU A 134 -12.34 26.03 9.41
N VAL A 135 -12.48 26.51 8.16
CA VAL A 135 -12.70 25.68 6.97
C VAL A 135 -11.48 24.78 6.71
N GLY A 136 -10.27 25.30 6.86
CA GLY A 136 -9.04 24.50 6.80
C GLY A 136 -9.02 23.38 7.85
N LEU A 137 -9.41 23.68 9.11
CA LEU A 137 -9.51 22.67 10.16
C LEU A 137 -10.59 21.61 9.88
N LEU A 138 -11.73 21.99 9.30
CA LEU A 138 -12.75 21.05 8.87
C LEU A 138 -12.17 20.05 7.85
N HIS A 139 -11.49 20.56 6.82
CA HIS A 139 -10.85 19.73 5.81
C HIS A 139 -9.84 18.75 6.45
N ARG A 140 -8.98 19.24 7.35
CA ARG A 140 -8.02 18.42 8.08
C ARG A 140 -8.67 17.34 8.93
N SER A 141 -9.76 17.68 9.64
CA SER A 141 -10.49 16.72 10.47
C SER A 141 -11.04 15.57 9.64
N MET A 142 -11.58 15.89 8.46
CA MET A 142 -12.07 14.90 7.50
C MET A 142 -10.93 14.01 7.02
N ARG A 143 -9.84 14.62 6.53
CA ARG A 143 -8.67 13.91 5.99
C ARG A 143 -8.08 12.96 7.04
N LYS A 144 -7.96 13.39 8.30
CA LYS A 144 -7.42 12.61 9.42
C LYS A 144 -8.06 11.21 9.57
N TYR A 145 -9.38 11.09 9.40
CA TYR A 145 -10.12 9.84 9.60
C TYR A 145 -10.36 9.04 8.31
N ARG A 146 -9.97 9.57 7.14
CA ARG A 146 -10.15 8.91 5.84
C ARG A 146 -8.83 8.40 5.29
N PHE A 147 -8.46 7.19 5.70
CA PHE A 147 -7.19 6.56 5.34
C PHE A 147 -6.92 6.50 3.83
N TYR A 148 -7.95 6.25 3.02
CA TYR A 148 -7.83 6.16 1.56
C TYR A 148 -7.43 7.50 0.90
N VAL A 149 -7.64 8.63 1.58
CA VAL A 149 -7.23 9.97 1.11
C VAL A 149 -5.78 10.23 1.48
N ARG A 150 -5.36 9.81 2.68
CA ARG A 150 -4.01 10.02 3.23
C ARG A 150 -2.98 8.98 2.79
N TYR A 151 -3.43 7.91 2.14
CA TYR A 151 -2.54 6.84 1.71
C TYR A 151 -1.54 7.37 0.68
N GLU A 152 -0.26 7.21 0.99
CA GLU A 152 0.83 7.56 0.10
C GLU A 152 1.36 6.31 -0.60
N PRO A 153 1.71 6.38 -1.90
CA PRO A 153 2.32 5.25 -2.60
C PRO A 153 3.53 4.70 -1.84
N GLY A 154 3.57 3.37 -1.68
CA GLY A 154 4.61 2.72 -0.88
C GLY A 154 4.33 2.67 0.62
N ALA A 155 3.14 3.10 1.05
CA ALA A 155 2.71 3.06 2.45
C ALA A 155 3.66 3.83 3.40
N LEU A 156 4.15 4.98 2.92
CA LEU A 156 5.03 5.87 3.67
C LEU A 156 4.27 6.73 4.69
N ASP A 157 2.94 6.76 4.57
CA ASP A 157 2.09 7.59 5.41
C ASP A 157 2.12 7.17 6.89
N PRO A 158 1.93 8.11 7.83
CA PRO A 158 1.99 7.82 9.26
C PRO A 158 0.99 6.76 9.74
N PHE A 159 -0.18 6.65 9.08
CA PHE A 159 -1.20 5.68 9.46
C PHE A 159 -0.77 4.27 9.09
N SER A 160 -0.26 4.06 7.88
CA SER A 160 0.36 2.81 7.45
C SER A 160 1.46 2.38 8.40
N GLN A 161 2.28 3.32 8.90
CA GLN A 161 3.29 3.00 9.91
C GLN A 161 2.73 2.41 11.19
N TRP A 162 1.60 2.93 11.67
CA TRP A 162 0.92 2.33 12.82
C TRP A 162 0.40 0.93 12.51
N VAL A 163 -0.12 0.70 11.31
CA VAL A 163 -0.58 -0.64 10.88
C VAL A 163 0.59 -1.62 10.83
N PHE A 164 1.76 -1.22 10.33
CA PHE A 164 2.96 -2.04 10.32
C PHE A 164 3.43 -2.45 11.74
N CYS A 165 3.28 -1.58 12.73
CA CYS A 165 3.56 -1.91 14.13
C CYS A 165 2.68 -3.07 14.65
N VAL A 166 1.45 -3.22 14.16
CA VAL A 166 0.52 -4.27 14.63
C VAL A 166 1.04 -5.67 14.36
N PHE A 167 1.76 -5.87 13.27
CA PHE A 167 2.33 -7.17 12.90
C PHE A 167 3.87 -7.22 13.04
N GLY A 168 4.45 -6.31 13.83
CA GLY A 168 5.84 -6.38 14.28
C GLY A 168 6.87 -5.75 13.34
N LEU A 169 6.45 -4.87 12.42
CA LEU A 169 7.33 -4.16 11.48
C LEU A 169 7.40 -2.66 11.78
N SER A 170 7.72 -2.29 13.02
CA SER A 170 7.84 -0.87 13.39
C SER A 170 9.03 -0.19 12.70
N ASP A 171 10.16 -0.89 12.59
CA ASP A 171 11.38 -0.31 12.02
C ASP A 171 11.26 -0.11 10.50
N GLN A 172 11.41 1.14 10.07
CA GLN A 172 11.37 1.52 8.66
C GLN A 172 12.63 1.05 7.93
N GLU A 173 13.81 1.11 8.55
CA GLU A 173 15.06 0.73 7.89
C GLU A 173 15.08 -0.76 7.52
N SER A 174 14.67 -1.61 8.46
CA SER A 174 14.57 -3.06 8.21
C SER A 174 13.62 -3.37 7.06
N ARG A 175 12.53 -2.61 6.91
CA ARG A 175 11.60 -2.76 5.78
C ARG A 175 12.21 -2.33 4.46
N HIS A 176 12.93 -1.21 4.42
CA HIS A 176 13.61 -0.74 3.21
C HIS A 176 14.76 -1.64 2.77
N LYS A 177 15.43 -2.33 3.70
CA LYS A 177 16.51 -3.30 3.41
C LYS A 177 15.98 -4.63 2.87
N SER A 178 14.73 -4.96 3.15
CA SER A 178 14.09 -6.20 2.69
C SER A 178 13.65 -6.08 1.22
N PRO A 179 13.82 -7.13 0.40
CA PRO A 179 13.32 -7.15 -0.98
C PRO A 179 11.78 -7.25 -1.08
N ILE A 180 11.07 -7.35 0.05
CA ILE A 180 9.62 -7.55 0.11
C ILE A 180 8.88 -6.23 -0.09
N ASN A 181 7.82 -6.25 -0.91
CA ASN A 181 6.90 -5.11 -1.02
C ASN A 181 5.91 -5.10 0.15
N TRP A 182 6.31 -4.49 1.27
CA TRP A 182 5.51 -4.40 2.49
C TRP A 182 4.19 -3.66 2.32
N ALA A 183 4.10 -2.68 1.41
CA ALA A 183 2.86 -1.94 1.17
C ALA A 183 1.72 -2.87 0.70
N ARG A 184 2.02 -3.88 -0.11
CA ARG A 184 1.03 -4.89 -0.55
C ARG A 184 0.52 -5.75 0.60
N LEU A 185 1.39 -6.03 1.57
CA LEU A 185 1.09 -6.88 2.72
C LEU A 185 0.14 -6.22 3.72
N LEU A 186 -0.11 -4.91 3.62
CA LEU A 186 -1.11 -4.22 4.45
C LEU A 186 -2.51 -4.83 4.29
N THR A 187 -2.85 -5.35 3.10
CA THR A 187 -4.11 -6.08 2.87
C THR A 187 -4.25 -7.31 3.79
N PHE A 188 -3.12 -7.91 4.16
CA PHE A 188 -3.03 -9.07 5.05
C PHE A 188 -2.63 -8.72 6.48
N ALA A 189 -2.67 -7.45 6.88
CA ALA A 189 -2.25 -7.02 8.21
C ALA A 189 -2.91 -7.83 9.34
N GLY A 190 -4.22 -8.14 9.22
CA GLY A 190 -4.92 -8.97 10.19
C GLY A 190 -4.43 -10.43 10.23
N VAL A 191 -4.16 -11.03 9.07
CA VAL A 191 -3.62 -12.40 8.98
C VAL A 191 -2.20 -12.44 9.55
N LEU A 192 -1.35 -11.48 9.18
CA LEU A 192 0.03 -11.37 9.64
C LEU A 192 0.12 -11.06 11.15
N ALA A 193 -0.79 -10.26 11.69
CA ALA A 193 -0.89 -9.99 13.11
C ALA A 193 -1.35 -11.20 13.93
N SER A 194 -2.17 -12.08 13.33
CA SER A 194 -2.64 -13.29 13.99
C SER A 194 -1.48 -14.25 14.29
N ARG A 195 -1.61 -15.04 15.36
CA ARG A 195 -0.63 -16.10 15.69
C ARG A 195 -0.80 -17.36 14.84
N ASN A 196 -1.96 -17.53 14.20
CA ASN A 196 -2.25 -18.73 13.44
C ASN A 196 -1.63 -18.62 12.03
N ARG A 197 -0.87 -19.64 11.63
CA ARG A 197 -0.22 -19.73 10.32
C ARG A 197 -0.76 -20.95 9.57
N SER A 198 -2.06 -20.92 9.30
CA SER A 198 -2.68 -22.00 8.54
C SER A 198 -2.08 -22.10 7.13
N PRO A 199 -2.07 -23.29 6.52
CA PRO A 199 -1.63 -23.51 5.13
C PRO A 199 -2.26 -22.50 4.16
N ALA A 200 -3.57 -22.28 4.29
CA ALA A 200 -4.32 -21.30 3.49
C ALA A 200 -3.85 -19.85 3.72
N ALA A 201 -3.48 -19.48 4.94
CA ALA A 201 -2.95 -18.15 5.23
C ALA A 201 -1.60 -17.93 4.53
N ILE A 202 -0.67 -18.89 4.63
CA ILE A 202 0.63 -18.84 3.96
C ILE A 202 0.44 -18.76 2.45
N ALA A 203 -0.36 -19.67 1.88
CA ALA A 203 -0.67 -19.70 0.45
C ALA A 203 -1.26 -18.36 -0.03
N SER A 204 -2.23 -17.79 0.69
CA SER A 204 -2.89 -16.52 0.31
C SER A 204 -1.93 -15.33 0.32
N VAL A 205 -1.05 -15.24 1.31
CA VAL A 205 -0.07 -14.14 1.43
C VAL A 205 0.98 -14.24 0.33
N VAL A 206 1.52 -15.45 0.10
CA VAL A 206 2.48 -15.70 -0.99
C VAL A 206 1.83 -15.40 -2.34
N SER A 207 0.62 -15.92 -2.57
CA SER A 207 -0.13 -15.71 -3.80
C SER A 207 -0.31 -14.23 -4.13
N HIS A 208 -0.73 -13.43 -3.15
CA HIS A 208 -0.93 -11.99 -3.34
C HIS A 208 0.38 -11.22 -3.52
N SER A 209 1.44 -11.59 -2.79
CA SER A 209 2.72 -10.88 -2.83
C SER A 209 3.40 -10.96 -4.20
N PHE A 210 3.30 -12.13 -4.85
CA PHE A 210 3.95 -12.43 -6.12
C PHE A 210 3.02 -12.45 -7.33
N PHE A 211 1.78 -11.98 -7.18
CA PHE A 211 0.73 -11.96 -8.21
C PHE A 211 0.50 -13.31 -8.90
N HIS A 212 0.62 -14.41 -8.14
CA HIS A 212 0.46 -15.76 -8.67
C HIS A 212 -0.65 -16.48 -7.91
N LYS A 213 -1.72 -16.90 -8.58
CA LYS A 213 -2.91 -17.42 -7.91
C LYS A 213 -2.75 -18.87 -7.42
N GLU A 214 -1.99 -19.67 -8.14
CA GLU A 214 -1.89 -21.11 -7.90
C GLU A 214 -0.74 -21.41 -6.93
N VAL A 215 -0.98 -21.07 -5.66
CA VAL A 215 -0.08 -21.38 -4.55
C VAL A 215 -0.83 -22.23 -3.54
N GLU A 216 -0.24 -23.34 -3.17
CA GLU A 216 -0.74 -24.27 -2.15
C GLU A 216 0.37 -24.60 -1.15
N VAL A 217 -0.02 -25.16 -0.01
CA VAL A 217 0.92 -25.67 0.98
C VAL A 217 0.64 -27.16 1.14
N GLU A 218 1.62 -27.98 0.76
CA GLU A 218 1.58 -29.43 0.98
C GLU A 218 2.03 -29.70 2.42
N GLU A 219 1.09 -30.08 3.27
CA GLU A 219 1.35 -30.45 4.66
C GLU A 219 1.88 -31.89 4.77
N TRP A 220 2.46 -32.21 5.94
CA TRP A 220 2.85 -33.56 6.32
C TRP A 220 3.92 -34.22 5.45
N VAL A 221 4.93 -33.44 5.06
CA VAL A 221 5.99 -33.91 4.16
C VAL A 221 7.00 -34.73 4.94
N GLN A 222 7.25 -35.96 4.49
CA GLN A 222 8.24 -36.83 5.12
C GLN A 222 9.66 -36.26 4.98
N ARG A 223 10.39 -36.25 6.09
CA ARG A 223 11.82 -35.95 6.16
C ARG A 223 12.55 -36.95 7.03
N ARG A 224 13.86 -37.04 6.86
CA ARG A 224 14.75 -37.68 7.84
C ARG A 224 15.36 -36.58 8.72
N VAL A 225 15.37 -36.81 10.02
CA VAL A 225 15.99 -35.96 11.03
C VAL A 225 17.11 -36.74 11.65
N ASP A 226 18.31 -36.17 11.68
CA ASP A 226 19.46 -36.81 12.31
C ASP A 226 19.31 -36.80 13.83
N ILE A 227 19.62 -37.93 14.46
CA ILE A 227 19.62 -38.07 15.90
C ILE A 227 20.97 -37.56 16.42
N PRO A 228 20.99 -36.52 17.29
CA PRO A 228 22.21 -36.03 17.91
C PRO A 228 22.95 -37.16 18.63
N GLU A 229 24.28 -37.14 18.64
CA GLU A 229 25.08 -38.25 19.18
C GLU A 229 24.71 -38.63 20.62
N GLY A 230 24.45 -37.64 21.49
CA GLY A 230 24.03 -37.89 22.88
C GLY A 230 22.62 -38.47 23.05
N GLN A 231 21.80 -38.49 22.00
CA GLN A 231 20.45 -39.07 21.99
C GLN A 231 20.40 -40.42 21.27
N ARG A 232 21.54 -40.91 20.77
CA ARG A 232 21.61 -42.23 20.13
C ARG A 232 21.54 -43.32 21.17
N SER A 233 21.00 -44.46 20.76
CA SER A 233 20.90 -45.67 21.57
C SER A 233 22.27 -46.33 21.68
N GLU A 234 22.79 -46.42 22.90
CA GLU A 234 24.06 -47.10 23.19
C GLU A 234 23.83 -48.29 24.12
N LEU A 235 24.13 -49.49 23.60
CA LEU A 235 23.87 -50.74 24.32
C LEU A 235 24.58 -50.76 25.68
N GLY A 236 23.79 -50.94 26.75
CA GLY A 236 24.28 -50.99 28.12
C GLY A 236 24.60 -49.63 28.73
N GLN A 237 24.30 -48.52 28.03
CA GLN A 237 24.53 -47.16 28.53
C GLN A 237 23.24 -46.34 28.61
N HIS A 238 22.84 -45.70 27.52
CA HIS A 238 21.75 -44.71 27.49
C HIS A 238 20.81 -44.98 26.29
N ASN A 239 19.54 -44.57 26.42
CA ASN A 239 18.50 -44.68 25.39
C ASN A 239 18.25 -46.13 24.93
N MET A 240 18.07 -47.06 25.87
CA MET A 240 17.92 -48.50 25.60
C MET A 240 16.68 -49.14 26.27
N LEU A 241 15.77 -48.34 26.83
CA LEU A 241 14.52 -48.80 27.41
C LEU A 241 13.48 -49.02 26.30
N LEU A 242 13.14 -50.30 26.10
CA LEU A 242 12.19 -50.71 25.08
C LEU A 242 10.81 -50.08 25.32
N GLY A 243 10.30 -49.36 24.32
CA GLY A 243 9.00 -48.69 24.38
C GLY A 243 9.04 -47.29 25.00
N GLU A 244 10.20 -46.84 25.47
CA GLU A 244 10.37 -45.50 26.04
C GLU A 244 11.31 -44.65 25.19
N ASP A 245 12.58 -45.05 25.04
CA ASP A 245 13.62 -44.20 24.45
C ASP A 245 14.52 -44.89 23.40
N THR A 246 14.40 -46.21 23.21
CA THR A 246 15.21 -46.93 22.21
C THR A 246 14.81 -46.55 20.78
N ILE A 247 15.75 -45.91 20.06
CA ILE A 247 15.61 -45.59 18.63
C ILE A 247 16.71 -46.29 17.83
N ILE A 248 16.34 -46.88 16.69
CA ILE A 248 17.29 -47.59 15.81
C ILE A 248 17.88 -46.63 14.78
N GLY A 249 19.21 -46.62 14.67
CA GLY A 249 19.95 -45.90 13.63
C GLY A 249 20.46 -44.52 14.08
N ASP A 250 20.88 -43.75 13.09
CA ASP A 250 21.41 -42.38 13.26
C ASP A 250 20.39 -41.29 12.91
N SER A 251 19.19 -41.68 12.45
CA SER A 251 18.16 -40.77 11.95
C SER A 251 16.75 -41.34 12.12
N VAL A 252 15.76 -40.46 12.29
CA VAL A 252 14.33 -40.80 12.42
C VAL A 252 13.53 -40.20 11.26
N SER A 253 12.50 -40.92 10.82
CA SER A 253 11.52 -40.39 9.88
C SER A 253 10.51 -39.51 10.61
N ASP A 254 10.38 -38.26 10.19
CA ASP A 254 9.38 -37.32 10.70
C ASP A 254 8.49 -36.83 9.55
N ILE A 255 7.20 -36.66 9.83
CA ILE A 255 6.20 -36.13 8.89
C ILE A 255 5.56 -34.84 9.43
N SER A 256 5.79 -34.47 10.68
CA SER A 256 5.07 -33.38 11.34
C SER A 256 5.76 -32.03 11.24
N SER A 257 7.09 -32.01 11.09
CA SER A 257 7.86 -30.75 11.14
C SER A 257 8.16 -30.12 9.79
N LYS A 258 7.67 -30.69 8.68
CA LYS A 258 7.99 -30.22 7.32
C LYS A 258 6.76 -30.07 6.43
N PHE A 259 6.77 -29.00 5.63
CA PHE A 259 5.78 -28.74 4.60
C PHE A 259 6.46 -28.22 3.32
N ASN A 260 5.77 -28.29 2.19
CA ASN A 260 6.23 -27.65 0.95
C ASN A 260 5.33 -26.49 0.59
N ILE A 261 5.91 -25.39 0.13
CA ILE A 261 5.17 -24.32 -0.55
C ILE A 261 5.14 -24.69 -2.02
N PHE A 262 3.96 -25.06 -2.52
CA PHE A 262 3.76 -25.52 -3.87
C PHE A 262 3.23 -24.40 -4.77
N ILE A 263 4.06 -23.92 -5.69
CA ILE A 263 3.71 -22.89 -6.66
C ILE A 263 3.52 -23.57 -8.02
N LYS A 264 2.28 -23.62 -8.49
CA LYS A 264 1.86 -24.40 -9.67
C LYS A 264 1.80 -23.56 -10.93
N ASN A 265 1.79 -24.20 -12.10
CA ASN A 265 1.46 -23.59 -13.38
C ASN A 265 2.29 -22.32 -13.70
N LEU A 266 3.60 -22.39 -13.46
CA LEU A 266 4.51 -21.28 -13.73
C LEU A 266 4.90 -21.23 -15.21
N SER A 267 4.93 -20.03 -15.77
CA SER A 267 5.66 -19.80 -17.04
C SER A 267 7.15 -20.02 -16.82
N PHE A 268 7.90 -20.31 -17.88
CA PHE A 268 9.34 -20.54 -17.76
C PHE A 268 10.09 -19.33 -17.15
N GLU A 269 9.68 -18.10 -17.50
CA GLU A 269 10.24 -16.87 -16.92
C GLU A 269 9.96 -16.76 -15.41
N ARG A 270 8.71 -16.96 -14.98
CA ARG A 270 8.35 -16.91 -13.56
C ARG A 270 9.01 -18.05 -12.78
N PHE A 271 9.12 -19.23 -13.38
CA PHE A 271 9.84 -20.34 -12.80
C PHE A 271 11.30 -19.99 -12.49
N GLN A 272 12.00 -19.36 -13.44
CA GLN A 272 13.37 -18.88 -13.23
C GLN A 272 13.47 -17.81 -12.12
N ASP A 273 12.48 -16.93 -12.01
CA ASP A 273 12.44 -15.90 -10.95
C ASP A 273 12.42 -16.50 -9.54
N PHE A 274 11.79 -17.66 -9.36
CA PHE A 274 11.68 -18.35 -8.07
C PHE A 274 12.84 -19.32 -7.78
N LEU A 275 13.76 -19.55 -8.73
CA LEU A 275 14.97 -20.32 -8.45
C LEU A 275 15.90 -19.54 -7.51
N PRO A 276 16.83 -20.20 -6.79
CA PRO A 276 17.71 -19.54 -5.79
C PRO A 276 18.52 -18.31 -6.23
N HIS A 277 18.68 -18.09 -7.53
CA HIS A 277 19.38 -16.92 -8.07
C HIS A 277 18.45 -15.99 -8.88
N GLY A 278 17.16 -16.33 -8.95
CA GLY A 278 16.13 -15.48 -9.51
C GLY A 278 15.79 -14.32 -8.59
N ARG A 279 15.07 -13.35 -9.13
CA ARG A 279 14.72 -12.09 -8.43
C ARG A 279 13.81 -12.31 -7.22
N ASP A 280 12.91 -13.29 -7.27
CA ASP A 280 11.82 -13.42 -6.29
C ASP A 280 12.14 -14.42 -5.19
N TYR A 281 13.12 -15.31 -5.37
CA TYR A 281 13.46 -16.33 -4.37
C TYR A 281 13.81 -15.74 -2.99
N LYS A 282 14.66 -14.71 -2.95
CA LYS A 282 15.04 -14.08 -1.68
C LYS A 282 13.83 -13.46 -0.98
N ALA A 283 12.99 -12.75 -1.73
CA ALA A 283 11.76 -12.15 -1.19
C ALA A 283 10.78 -13.22 -0.70
N LEU A 284 10.65 -14.34 -1.40
CA LEU A 284 9.79 -15.45 -1.00
C LEU A 284 10.29 -16.09 0.28
N ARG A 285 11.59 -16.39 0.35
CA ARG A 285 12.22 -16.96 1.54
C ARG A 285 12.05 -16.03 2.75
N ASP A 286 12.43 -14.77 2.61
CA ASP A 286 12.36 -13.79 3.71
C ASP A 286 10.90 -13.57 4.16
N LEU A 287 9.92 -13.64 3.25
CA LEU A 287 8.49 -13.53 3.57
C LEU A 287 8.00 -14.75 4.37
N VAL A 288 8.37 -15.95 3.93
CA VAL A 288 7.99 -17.20 4.60
C VAL A 288 8.64 -17.27 5.98
N GLU A 289 9.92 -16.92 6.09
CA GLU A 289 10.63 -16.81 7.37
C GLU A 289 9.98 -15.78 8.30
N PHE A 290 9.53 -14.65 7.77
CA PHE A 290 8.78 -13.66 8.56
C PHE A 290 7.43 -14.20 9.07
N MET A 291 6.75 -15.02 8.28
CA MET A 291 5.48 -15.63 8.67
C MET A 291 5.68 -16.78 9.66
N LEU A 292 6.72 -17.60 9.49
CA LEU A 292 7.04 -18.74 10.34
C LEU A 292 7.64 -18.26 11.66
N ARG A 293 6.89 -18.47 12.75
CA ARG A 293 7.42 -18.28 14.11
C ARG A 293 8.06 -19.55 14.66
N ASP A 294 7.62 -20.70 14.18
CA ASP A 294 8.08 -22.01 14.61
C ASP A 294 9.23 -22.51 13.75
N GLN A 295 9.99 -23.49 14.26
CA GLN A 295 11.16 -24.06 13.57
C GLN A 295 10.79 -25.14 12.54
N HIS A 296 9.62 -25.03 11.89
CA HIS A 296 9.27 -25.95 10.82
C HIS A 296 10.24 -25.81 9.65
N ALA A 297 10.69 -26.96 9.14
CA ALA A 297 11.41 -27.01 7.88
C ALA A 297 10.44 -26.79 6.72
N TYR A 298 10.93 -26.19 5.66
CA TYR A 298 10.12 -26.02 4.46
C TYR A 298 10.97 -26.06 3.20
N ASP A 299 10.36 -26.62 2.16
CA ASP A 299 10.88 -26.60 0.81
C ASP A 299 9.94 -25.78 -0.09
N ILE A 300 10.49 -25.27 -1.17
CA ILE A 300 9.74 -24.60 -2.23
C ILE A 300 9.63 -25.57 -3.40
N LYS A 301 8.41 -25.99 -3.71
CA LYS A 301 8.09 -26.86 -4.83
C LYS A 301 7.54 -26.00 -5.96
N LEU A 302 8.17 -26.05 -7.12
CA LEU A 302 7.80 -25.25 -8.29
C LEU A 302 7.32 -26.20 -9.40
N GLU A 303 6.16 -25.95 -9.96
CA GLU A 303 5.64 -26.68 -11.12
C GLU A 303 5.56 -25.77 -12.35
N LEU A 304 6.18 -26.22 -13.44
CA LEU A 304 6.07 -25.60 -14.76
C LEU A 304 4.75 -25.96 -15.42
N ALA A 305 4.11 -24.95 -16.01
CA ALA A 305 2.92 -25.15 -16.84
C ALA A 305 3.20 -26.08 -18.03
N GLU A 306 2.15 -26.73 -18.53
CA GLU A 306 2.23 -27.57 -19.72
C GLU A 306 2.86 -26.81 -20.90
N ASN A 307 3.74 -27.49 -21.64
CA ASN A 307 4.45 -26.96 -22.82
C ASN A 307 5.38 -25.75 -22.56
N GLN A 308 5.63 -25.34 -21.31
CA GLN A 308 6.60 -24.28 -21.00
C GLN A 308 8.04 -24.80 -20.87
N ALA A 309 8.21 -26.11 -20.67
CA ALA A 309 9.53 -26.68 -20.50
C ALA A 309 10.23 -26.87 -21.85
N SER A 310 11.30 -26.12 -22.07
CA SER A 310 12.15 -26.29 -23.25
C SER A 310 13.24 -27.33 -23.00
N PRO A 311 13.56 -28.18 -23.99
CA PRO A 311 14.67 -29.11 -23.88
C PRO A 311 15.97 -28.32 -23.82
N VAL A 312 16.93 -28.80 -23.03
CA VAL A 312 18.25 -28.19 -22.94
C VAL A 312 18.90 -28.21 -24.32
N MET A 313 19.33 -27.04 -24.76
CA MET A 313 20.26 -26.93 -25.88
C MET A 313 21.60 -26.50 -25.32
N LEU A 314 22.66 -27.21 -25.70
CA LEU A 314 24.03 -26.83 -25.36
C LEU A 314 24.44 -25.68 -26.29
N THR A 315 24.07 -24.46 -25.91
CA THR A 315 24.46 -23.23 -26.59
C THR A 315 25.06 -22.25 -25.58
N ASP A 316 25.95 -21.37 -26.04
CA ASP A 316 26.61 -20.37 -25.17
C ASP A 316 25.61 -19.39 -24.53
N GLU A 317 24.40 -19.26 -25.09
CA GLU A 317 23.33 -18.39 -24.60
C GLU A 317 22.40 -19.07 -23.57
N TYR A 318 22.44 -20.41 -23.45
CA TYR A 318 21.50 -21.16 -22.61
C TYR A 318 22.11 -21.47 -21.23
N GLU A 319 21.82 -20.62 -20.23
CA GLU A 319 22.22 -20.83 -18.83
C GLU A 319 21.30 -21.84 -18.10
N GLY A 320 21.13 -23.03 -18.67
CA GLY A 320 20.43 -24.13 -18.02
C GLY A 320 21.19 -24.62 -16.79
N ARG A 321 20.51 -24.76 -15.64
CA ARG A 321 21.12 -25.20 -14.38
C ARG A 321 20.72 -26.62 -14.05
N LEU A 322 21.73 -27.45 -13.86
CA LEU A 322 21.54 -28.87 -13.63
C LEU A 322 20.67 -29.13 -12.40
N GLY A 323 19.62 -29.92 -12.57
CA GLY A 323 18.69 -30.29 -11.50
C GLY A 323 17.55 -29.29 -11.24
N TRP A 324 17.60 -28.08 -11.83
CA TRP A 324 16.56 -27.06 -11.66
C TRP A 324 15.88 -26.64 -12.96
N SER A 325 16.65 -26.29 -14.00
CA SER A 325 16.11 -25.81 -15.28
C SER A 325 16.55 -26.64 -16.49
N THR A 326 17.33 -27.69 -16.28
CA THR A 326 17.74 -28.62 -17.33
C THR A 326 16.73 -29.74 -17.53
N PHE A 327 16.01 -29.71 -18.65
CA PHE A 327 15.11 -30.78 -19.04
C PHE A 327 15.55 -31.48 -20.33
N LEU A 328 15.48 -32.82 -20.35
CA LEU A 328 15.92 -33.63 -21.50
C LEU A 328 14.88 -33.74 -22.62
N ASP A 329 13.61 -33.44 -22.36
CA ASP A 329 12.51 -33.67 -23.29
C ASP A 329 11.60 -32.43 -23.42
N LYS A 330 10.84 -32.32 -24.51
CA LYS A 330 9.89 -31.23 -24.80
C LYS A 330 8.58 -31.29 -23.99
N GLY A 331 8.40 -32.32 -23.16
CA GLY A 331 7.26 -32.42 -22.26
C GLY A 331 6.15 -33.26 -22.85
N ASP A 332 6.02 -34.49 -22.36
CA ASP A 332 5.02 -35.47 -22.77
C ASP A 332 3.64 -35.20 -22.14
N GLY A 333 3.22 -33.92 -22.09
CA GLY A 333 1.98 -33.48 -21.44
C GLY A 333 1.96 -33.62 -19.90
N ARG A 334 3.09 -33.95 -19.27
CA ARG A 334 3.22 -34.00 -17.80
C ARG A 334 3.83 -32.71 -17.28
N SER A 335 3.20 -32.12 -16.27
CA SER A 335 3.76 -30.99 -15.55
C SER A 335 5.05 -31.41 -14.83
N ARG A 336 6.02 -30.49 -14.78
CA ARG A 336 7.36 -30.76 -14.24
C ARG A 336 7.54 -30.04 -12.93
N GLU A 337 7.87 -30.81 -11.91
CA GLU A 337 8.06 -30.33 -10.55
C GLU A 337 9.55 -30.26 -10.20
N VAL A 338 9.96 -29.19 -9.54
CA VAL A 338 11.30 -29.00 -9.00
C VAL A 338 11.20 -28.62 -7.53
N LEU A 339 11.93 -29.34 -6.69
CA LEU A 339 11.97 -29.11 -5.25
C LEU A 339 13.25 -28.38 -4.87
N ILE A 340 13.12 -27.29 -4.13
CA ILE A 340 14.22 -26.47 -3.64
C ILE A 340 14.16 -26.48 -2.12
N SER A 341 15.19 -27.04 -1.48
CA SER A 341 15.30 -26.98 -0.03
C SER A 341 15.66 -25.58 0.44
N ALA A 342 14.80 -24.98 1.26
CA ALA A 342 14.98 -23.62 1.77
C ALA A 342 15.48 -23.63 3.22
N ARG A 343 14.83 -24.41 4.08
CA ARG A 343 15.20 -24.56 5.50
C ARG A 343 15.13 -26.03 5.90
N LEU A 344 16.27 -26.57 6.33
CA LEU A 344 16.41 -27.92 6.87
C LEU A 344 16.06 -27.97 8.35
#